data_AF-A0A6G3ZWA6-F1
#
_entry.id   AF-A0A6G3ZWA6-F1
#
_cell.length_a   1.000
_cell.length_b   1.000
_cell.length_c   1.000
_cell.angle_alpha   90.00
_cell.angle_beta   90.00
_cell.angle_gamma   90.00
#
_symmetry.space_group_name_H-M   'P 1'
#
loop_
_entity.id
_entity.type
_entity.pdbx_description
1 polymer ?
#
loop_
_entity_poly.entity_id
_entity_poly.type
_entity_poly.pdbx_seq_one_letter_code
_entity_poly.pdbx_strand_id
1 'polypeptide(L)'
;MFRKFQNDQQGGMVLEASLLLPFFLAFVFGLIIFIQIAILEMALQSGVSEATKSIAGQLYPVRLLFQEAKSQYDQSKAAEMINSIIGRVQTARDKVKGAEDLADEYAAYIPDTLLEVVKWEKEKRVLGEGKTKEEIDKVYDQIVKPQINAAFTPIVYAFCEVSSIRKENFKVISVTLPSIENGGTAFFGVEAQLVYKLPLPFISQTIILKKKAVERAWVGA
;
A
#
# COMPACT_ATOMS: atom_id res chain seq x y z
N MET A 1 60.21 1.88 54.80
CA MET A 1 59.74 0.48 54.59
C MET A 1 58.61 0.50 53.56
N PHE A 2 58.94 0.60 52.28
CA PHE A 2 57.94 0.63 51.19
C PHE A 2 57.95 -0.70 50.46
N ARG A 3 56.92 -1.52 50.72
CA ARG A 3 56.76 -2.85 50.15
C ARG A 3 56.14 -2.68 48.76
N LYS A 4 56.89 -3.02 47.70
CA LYS A 4 56.41 -3.04 46.31
C LYS A 4 55.20 -3.97 46.19
N PHE A 5 54.06 -3.43 45.76
CA PHE A 5 52.97 -4.21 45.17
C PHE A 5 53.49 -4.77 43.84
N GLN A 6 53.69 -6.09 43.77
CA GLN A 6 53.90 -6.78 42.50
C GLN A 6 52.56 -6.79 41.74
N ASN A 7 52.54 -6.18 40.56
CA ASN A 7 51.41 -6.24 39.63
C ASN A 7 51.32 -7.67 39.07
N ASP A 8 50.34 -8.42 39.55
CA ASP A 8 50.05 -9.76 39.07
C ASP A 8 49.32 -9.69 37.72
N GLN A 9 49.98 -10.09 36.63
CA GLN A 9 49.42 -10.03 35.27
C GLN A 9 48.31 -11.07 34.99
N GLN A 10 47.96 -11.89 35.99
CA GLN A 10 46.96 -12.96 35.86
C GLN A 10 45.53 -12.45 35.60
N GLY A 11 45.20 -11.21 35.99
CA GLY A 11 43.89 -10.60 35.70
C GLY A 11 43.73 -10.09 34.26
N GLY A 12 44.83 -9.87 33.53
CA GLY A 12 44.80 -9.31 32.17
C GLY A 12 44.14 -10.25 31.15
N MET A 13 44.44 -11.55 31.23
CA MET A 13 43.89 -12.55 30.30
C MET A 13 42.37 -12.71 30.44
N VAL A 14 41.85 -12.60 31.67
CA VAL A 14 40.39 -12.64 31.93
C VAL A 14 39.73 -11.34 31.45
N LEU A 15 40.36 -10.19 31.65
CA LEU A 15 39.86 -8.91 31.19
C LEU A 15 39.78 -8.86 29.65
N GLU A 16 40.84 -9.30 28.96
CA GLU A 16 40.88 -9.40 27.50
C GLU A 16 39.80 -10.34 26.97
N ALA A 17 39.65 -11.53 27.56
CA ALA A 17 38.60 -12.48 27.18
C ALA A 17 37.18 -11.92 27.40
N SER A 18 36.97 -11.20 28.51
CA SER A 18 35.67 -10.58 28.85
C SER A 18 35.27 -9.45 27.90
N LEU A 19 36.25 -8.81 27.25
CA LEU A 19 36.01 -7.73 26.28
C LEU A 19 35.86 -8.27 24.85
N LEU A 20 36.54 -9.38 24.53
CA LEU A 20 36.48 -10.02 23.21
C LEU A 20 35.16 -10.76 22.98
N LEU A 21 34.65 -11.48 23.99
CA LEU A 21 33.40 -12.23 23.89
C LEU A 21 32.17 -11.37 23.48
N PRO A 22 31.85 -10.22 24.11
CA PRO A 22 30.71 -9.40 23.70
C PRO A 22 30.88 -8.81 22.31
N PHE A 23 32.11 -8.48 21.88
CA PHE A 23 32.37 -8.03 20.52
C PHE A 23 32.14 -9.13 19.49
N PHE A 24 32.62 -10.34 19.75
CA PHE A 24 32.36 -11.50 18.90
C PHE A 24 30.86 -11.82 18.80
N LEU A 25 30.15 -11.76 19.93
CA LEU A 25 28.70 -11.95 19.97
C LEU A 25 27.96 -10.89 19.15
N ALA A 26 28.35 -9.62 19.27
CA ALA A 26 27.79 -8.53 18.48
C ALA A 26 28.01 -8.74 16.98
N PHE A 27 29.19 -9.24 16.59
CA PHE A 27 29.47 -9.61 15.20
C PHE A 27 28.56 -10.72 14.69
N VAL A 28 28.42 -11.82 15.44
CA VAL A 28 27.52 -12.93 15.07
C VAL A 28 26.07 -12.47 15.00
N PHE A 29 25.59 -11.68 15.97
CA PHE A 29 24.24 -11.10 15.91
C PHE A 29 24.07 -10.18 14.69
N GLY A 30 25.08 -9.40 14.34
CA GLY A 30 25.08 -8.58 13.12
C GLY A 30 24.87 -9.42 11.87
N LEU A 31 25.58 -10.55 11.74
CA LEU A 31 25.39 -11.49 10.62
C LEU A 31 23.98 -12.08 10.59
N ILE A 32 23.45 -12.50 11.75
CA ILE A 32 22.08 -13.02 11.86
C ILE A 32 21.06 -11.97 11.42
N ILE A 33 21.23 -10.71 11.85
CA ILE A 33 20.35 -9.61 11.46
C ILE A 33 20.41 -9.35 9.96
N PHE A 34 21.60 -9.35 9.34
CA PHE A 34 21.71 -9.19 7.89
C PHE A 34 20.99 -10.29 7.13
N ILE A 35 21.13 -11.55 7.57
CA ILE A 35 20.42 -12.68 6.96
C ILE A 35 18.90 -12.50 7.10
N GLN A 36 18.41 -12.12 8.28
CA GLN A 36 16.99 -11.86 8.51
C GLN A 36 16.45 -10.75 7.62
N ILE A 37 17.17 -9.64 7.49
CA ILE A 37 16.77 -8.52 6.63
C ILE A 37 16.73 -8.95 5.17
N ALA A 38 17.73 -9.71 4.71
CA ALA A 38 17.79 -10.19 3.33
C ALA A 38 16.60 -11.10 2.99
N ILE A 39 16.24 -12.02 3.89
CA ILE A 39 15.06 -12.90 3.71
C ILE A 39 13.78 -12.06 3.62
N LEU A 40 13.60 -11.10 4.52
CA LEU A 40 12.43 -10.21 4.50
C LEU A 40 12.36 -9.37 3.24
N GLU A 41 13.50 -8.86 2.78
CA GLU A 41 13.61 -8.05 1.57
C GLU A 41 13.22 -8.86 0.33
N MET A 42 13.72 -10.10 0.21
CA MET A 42 13.38 -11.00 -0.89
C MET A 42 11.90 -11.41 -0.86
N ALA A 43 11.36 -11.77 0.30
CA ALA A 43 9.95 -12.11 0.46
C ALA A 43 9.03 -10.94 0.11
N LEU A 44 9.38 -9.72 0.54
CA LEU A 44 8.62 -8.51 0.19
C LEU A 44 8.68 -8.24 -1.32
N GLN A 45 9.87 -8.38 -1.92
CA GLN A 45 10.05 -8.12 -3.35
C GLN A 45 9.31 -9.14 -4.23
N SER A 46 9.37 -10.44 -3.91
CA SER A 46 8.63 -11.48 -4.64
C SER A 46 7.12 -11.27 -4.52
N GLY A 47 6.60 -11.08 -3.30
CA GLY A 47 5.16 -10.88 -3.09
C GLY A 47 4.62 -9.64 -3.81
N VAL A 48 5.33 -8.51 -3.74
CA VAL A 48 4.92 -7.28 -4.45
C VAL A 48 5.00 -7.48 -5.97
N SER A 49 6.02 -8.15 -6.48
CA SER A 49 6.19 -8.42 -7.91
C SER A 49 5.10 -9.34 -8.46
N GLU A 50 4.82 -10.44 -7.76
CA GLU A 50 3.79 -11.40 -8.15
C GLU A 50 2.38 -10.82 -8.06
N ALA A 51 2.08 -10.08 -6.98
CA ALA A 51 0.82 -9.35 -6.86
C ALA A 51 0.65 -8.36 -8.02
N THR A 52 1.70 -7.60 -8.34
CA THR A 52 1.65 -6.60 -9.43
C THR A 52 1.40 -7.28 -10.77
N LYS A 53 2.09 -8.38 -11.08
CA LYS A 53 1.89 -9.16 -12.31
C LYS A 53 0.48 -9.73 -12.41
N SER A 54 0.01 -10.35 -11.32
CA SER A 54 -1.31 -10.98 -11.26
C SER A 54 -2.43 -9.97 -11.46
N ILE A 55 -2.36 -8.85 -10.72
CA ILE A 55 -3.34 -7.77 -10.82
C ILE A 55 -3.27 -7.14 -12.22
N ALA A 56 -2.07 -6.81 -12.71
CA ALA A 56 -1.89 -6.19 -14.03
C ALA A 56 -2.50 -7.01 -15.17
N GLY A 57 -2.45 -8.34 -15.10
CA GLY A 57 -3.06 -9.25 -16.07
C GLY A 57 -4.60 -9.28 -16.03
N GLN A 58 -5.21 -8.95 -14.88
CA GLN A 58 -6.65 -9.01 -14.66
C GLN A 58 -7.36 -7.65 -14.83
N LEU A 59 -6.67 -6.62 -15.33
CA LEU A 59 -7.24 -5.27 -15.44
C LEU A 59 -8.18 -5.07 -16.64
N TYR A 60 -8.19 -5.98 -17.62
CA TYR A 60 -9.02 -5.84 -18.81
C TYR A 60 -10.54 -5.85 -18.52
N PRO A 61 -11.11 -6.81 -17.76
CA PRO A 61 -12.53 -6.78 -17.40
C PRO A 61 -12.93 -5.48 -16.69
N VAL A 62 -12.06 -4.96 -15.81
CA VAL A 62 -12.29 -3.70 -15.09
C VAL A 62 -12.38 -2.52 -16.07
N ARG A 63 -11.54 -2.51 -17.12
CA ARG A 63 -11.62 -1.50 -18.18
C ARG A 63 -12.92 -1.59 -18.97
N LEU A 64 -13.40 -2.78 -19.31
CA LEU A 64 -14.66 -2.94 -20.04
C LEU A 64 -15.84 -2.36 -19.25
N LEU A 65 -15.93 -2.67 -17.96
CA LEU A 65 -16.94 -2.11 -17.06
C LEU A 65 -16.84 -0.58 -16.98
N PHE A 66 -15.63 -0.04 -16.89
CA PHE A 66 -15.41 1.40 -16.87
C PHE A 66 -15.82 2.07 -18.19
N GLN A 67 -15.53 1.44 -19.33
CA GLN A 67 -15.89 1.94 -20.64
C GLN A 67 -17.40 1.91 -20.87
N GLU A 68 -18.09 0.88 -20.39
CA GLU A 68 -19.55 0.77 -20.45
C GLU A 68 -20.23 1.80 -19.52
N ALA A 69 -19.69 2.01 -18.32
CA ALA A 69 -20.15 3.06 -17.42
C ALA A 69 -19.93 4.46 -18.03
N LYS A 70 -18.76 4.70 -18.66
CA LYS A 70 -18.46 5.96 -19.33
C LYS A 70 -19.35 6.20 -20.54
N SER A 71 -19.61 5.19 -21.37
CA SER A 71 -20.48 5.34 -22.54
C SER A 71 -21.94 5.60 -22.16
N GLN A 72 -22.42 5.02 -21.05
CA GLN A 72 -23.75 5.35 -20.50
C GLN A 72 -23.79 6.73 -19.84
N TYR A 73 -22.67 7.18 -19.24
CA TYR A 73 -22.51 8.53 -18.69
C TYR A 73 -22.38 9.62 -19.76
N ASP A 74 -21.76 9.33 -20.89
CA ASP A 74 -21.63 10.28 -22.01
C ASP A 74 -22.94 10.42 -22.80
N GLN A 75 -23.80 9.39 -22.79
CA GLN A 75 -25.12 9.41 -23.46
C GLN A 75 -26.22 10.06 -22.62
N SER A 76 -26.13 10.03 -21.29
CA SER A 76 -27.05 10.73 -20.40
C SER A 76 -26.35 11.93 -19.79
N LYS A 77 -26.87 13.15 -20.01
CA LYS A 77 -26.38 14.39 -19.37
C LYS A 77 -25.93 14.11 -17.93
N ALA A 78 -24.62 14.11 -17.70
CA ALA A 78 -23.95 13.80 -16.43
C ALA A 78 -24.61 14.37 -15.16
N ALA A 79 -25.30 15.51 -15.28
CA ALA A 79 -26.05 16.13 -14.20
C ALA A 79 -27.26 15.30 -13.72
N GLU A 80 -27.92 14.54 -14.58
CA GLU A 80 -29.10 13.73 -14.24
C GLU A 80 -28.70 12.37 -13.62
N MET A 81 -27.60 11.76 -14.10
CA MET A 81 -27.10 10.49 -13.56
C MET A 81 -26.47 10.63 -12.17
N ILE A 82 -25.75 11.72 -11.89
CA ILE A 82 -25.18 11.95 -10.55
C ILE A 82 -26.30 12.23 -9.53
N ASN A 83 -27.39 12.89 -9.94
CA ASN A 83 -28.57 13.06 -9.10
C ASN A 83 -29.27 11.72 -8.80
N SER A 84 -29.35 10.82 -9.78
CA SER A 84 -29.94 9.51 -9.58
C SER A 84 -29.04 8.58 -8.76
N ILE A 85 -27.70 8.66 -8.89
CA ILE A 85 -26.74 7.89 -8.07
C ILE A 85 -26.76 8.37 -6.61
N ILE A 86 -26.76 9.68 -6.34
CA ILE A 86 -26.85 10.19 -4.95
C ILE A 86 -28.18 9.76 -4.31
N GLY A 87 -29.28 9.86 -5.06
CA GLY A 87 -30.60 9.41 -4.60
C GLY A 87 -30.65 7.91 -4.36
N ARG A 88 -30.09 7.10 -5.28
CA ARG A 88 -30.05 5.63 -5.20
C ARG A 88 -29.12 5.12 -4.10
N VAL A 89 -27.96 5.74 -3.87
CA VAL A 89 -27.07 5.36 -2.76
C VAL A 89 -27.73 5.67 -1.40
N GLN A 90 -28.45 6.80 -1.28
CA GLN A 90 -29.24 7.08 -0.07
C GLN A 90 -30.40 6.08 0.11
N THR A 91 -31.16 5.79 -0.95
CA THR A 91 -32.27 4.83 -0.86
C THR A 91 -31.81 3.37 -0.71
N ALA A 92 -30.67 2.99 -1.27
CA ALA A 92 -30.07 1.67 -1.11
C ALA A 92 -29.52 1.48 0.31
N ARG A 93 -28.89 2.50 0.90
CA ARG A 93 -28.46 2.50 2.31
C ARG A 93 -29.65 2.39 3.27
N ASP A 94 -30.81 2.94 2.90
CA ASP A 94 -32.06 2.83 3.67
C ASP A 94 -32.82 1.50 3.42
N LYS A 95 -32.56 0.81 2.30
CA LYS A 95 -33.26 -0.43 1.88
C LYS A 95 -32.43 -1.72 1.98
N VAL A 96 -31.37 -1.79 2.79
CA VAL A 96 -30.48 -2.98 2.94
C VAL A 96 -31.18 -4.22 3.60
N LYS A 97 -32.46 -4.46 3.35
CA LYS A 97 -33.16 -5.70 3.74
C LYS A 97 -34.07 -6.24 2.63
N GLY A 98 -33.53 -6.41 1.42
CA GLY A 98 -34.06 -7.38 0.45
C GLY A 98 -34.20 -6.88 -0.99
N ALA A 99 -33.93 -7.82 -1.91
CA ALA A 99 -33.99 -7.79 -3.39
C ALA A 99 -32.72 -7.22 -4.07
N GLU A 100 -31.86 -8.05 -4.68
CA GLU A 100 -31.95 -8.85 -5.94
C GLU A 100 -31.35 -8.16 -7.18
N ASP A 101 -30.96 -6.88 -7.11
CA ASP A 101 -30.25 -6.20 -8.20
C ASP A 101 -28.76 -6.00 -7.86
N LEU A 102 -27.88 -6.75 -8.54
CA LEU A 102 -26.44 -6.77 -8.26
C LEU A 102 -25.79 -5.39 -8.45
N ALA A 103 -26.37 -4.51 -9.28
CA ALA A 103 -25.87 -3.16 -9.48
C ALA A 103 -26.10 -2.23 -8.27
N ASP A 104 -27.19 -2.44 -7.52
CA ASP A 104 -27.52 -1.63 -6.33
C ASP A 104 -26.69 -2.07 -5.10
N GLU A 105 -26.26 -3.32 -5.05
CA GLU A 105 -25.37 -3.85 -4.01
C GLU A 105 -23.99 -3.19 -4.06
N TYR A 106 -23.43 -2.98 -5.26
CA TYR A 106 -22.14 -2.29 -5.41
C TYR A 106 -22.21 -0.78 -5.15
N ALA A 107 -23.36 -0.15 -5.40
CA ALA A 107 -23.56 1.27 -5.09
C ALA A 107 -23.47 1.55 -3.58
N ALA A 108 -23.89 0.59 -2.73
CA ALA A 108 -23.78 0.68 -1.28
C ALA A 108 -22.33 0.58 -0.76
N TYR A 109 -21.42 -0.01 -1.55
CA TYR A 109 -20.00 -0.12 -1.23
C TYR A 109 -19.17 1.06 -1.73
N ILE A 110 -19.76 2.03 -2.44
CA ILE A 110 -19.09 3.26 -2.82
C ILE A 110 -18.80 4.05 -1.52
N PRO A 111 -17.52 4.26 -1.16
CA PRO A 111 -17.18 5.00 0.05
C PRO A 111 -17.76 6.42 0.00
N ASP A 112 -18.29 6.90 1.12
CA ASP A 112 -18.83 8.27 1.25
C ASP A 112 -17.82 9.34 0.78
N THR A 113 -16.52 9.04 0.90
CA THR A 113 -15.42 9.90 0.46
C THR A 113 -15.39 10.11 -1.06
N LEU A 114 -15.75 9.11 -1.88
CA LEU A 114 -15.86 9.28 -3.33
C LEU A 114 -17.08 10.12 -3.70
N LEU A 115 -18.18 9.97 -2.95
CA LEU A 115 -19.38 10.78 -3.13
C LEU A 115 -19.12 12.25 -2.80
N GLU A 116 -18.32 12.54 -1.77
CA GLU A 116 -17.91 13.91 -1.43
C GLU A 116 -17.05 14.54 -2.53
N VAL A 117 -16.10 13.81 -3.11
CA VAL A 117 -15.27 14.30 -4.23
C VAL A 117 -16.12 14.61 -5.46
N VAL A 118 -17.06 13.72 -5.81
CA VAL A 118 -17.97 13.90 -6.95
C VAL A 118 -18.98 15.02 -6.70
N LYS A 119 -19.54 15.14 -5.49
CA LYS A 119 -20.42 16.25 -5.10
C LYS A 119 -19.70 17.59 -5.14
N TRP A 120 -18.45 17.62 -4.69
CA TRP A 120 -17.60 18.81 -4.71
C TRP A 120 -17.25 19.26 -6.13
N GLU A 121 -16.96 18.33 -7.03
CA GLU A 121 -16.73 18.64 -8.46
C GLU A 121 -17.99 19.28 -9.10
N LYS A 122 -19.17 18.76 -8.74
CA LYS A 122 -20.47 19.27 -9.21
C LYS A 122 -20.79 20.65 -8.66
N GLU A 123 -20.65 20.88 -7.35
CA GLU A 123 -20.94 22.19 -6.74
C GLU A 123 -20.05 23.29 -7.32
N LYS A 124 -18.79 22.98 -7.65
CA LYS A 124 -17.85 23.99 -8.13
C LYS A 124 -17.88 24.22 -9.65
N ARG A 125 -18.26 23.23 -10.47
CA ARG A 125 -18.58 23.47 -11.91
C ARG A 125 -19.79 24.38 -12.09
N VAL A 126 -20.80 24.27 -11.21
CA VAL A 126 -21.99 25.13 -11.22
C VAL A 126 -21.64 26.58 -10.85
N LEU A 127 -20.56 26.80 -10.07
CA LEU A 127 -20.10 28.12 -9.64
C LEU A 127 -19.06 28.79 -10.57
N GLY A 128 -18.73 28.18 -11.72
CA GLY A 128 -17.95 28.85 -12.78
C GLY A 128 -16.46 29.06 -12.51
N GLU A 129 -15.92 28.61 -11.37
CA GLU A 129 -14.49 28.69 -11.06
C GLU A 129 -13.77 27.43 -11.55
N GLY A 130 -13.19 27.51 -12.76
CA GLY A 130 -12.26 26.51 -13.27
C GLY A 130 -10.96 26.51 -12.46
N LYS A 131 -10.87 25.65 -11.44
CA LYS A 131 -9.61 25.42 -10.72
C LYS A 131 -8.71 24.47 -11.51
N THR A 132 -7.44 24.85 -11.61
CA THR A 132 -6.35 24.15 -12.29
C THR A 132 -6.17 22.73 -11.73
N LYS A 133 -5.78 21.78 -12.61
CA LYS A 133 -5.53 20.34 -12.32
C LYS A 133 -4.83 20.07 -10.97
N GLU A 134 -3.96 20.98 -10.54
CA GLU A 134 -3.18 20.92 -9.29
C GLU A 134 -4.00 20.86 -8.00
N GLU A 135 -5.20 21.45 -7.94
CA GLU A 135 -6.03 21.39 -6.72
C GLU A 135 -6.86 20.10 -6.64
N ILE A 136 -7.26 19.55 -7.79
CA ILE A 136 -7.93 18.25 -7.89
C ILE A 136 -6.94 17.13 -7.54
N ASP A 137 -5.70 17.23 -8.03
CA ASP A 137 -4.62 16.30 -7.71
C ASP A 137 -4.31 16.28 -6.20
N LYS A 138 -4.31 17.43 -5.52
CA LYS A 138 -4.08 17.52 -4.07
C LYS A 138 -5.17 16.81 -3.26
N VAL A 139 -6.44 16.94 -3.65
CA VAL A 139 -7.56 16.28 -2.96
C VAL A 139 -7.54 14.77 -3.22
N TYR A 140 -7.23 14.37 -4.46
CA TYR A 140 -7.06 12.97 -4.85
C TYR A 140 -5.94 12.29 -4.04
N ASP A 141 -4.79 12.96 -3.91
CA ASP A 141 -3.64 12.47 -3.15
C ASP A 141 -3.90 12.37 -1.64
N GLN A 142 -4.73 13.25 -1.07
CA GLN A 142 -4.98 13.29 0.37
C GLN A 142 -6.10 12.35 0.84
N ILE A 143 -7.17 12.19 0.06
CA ILE A 143 -8.39 11.48 0.50
C ILE A 143 -8.51 10.11 -0.17
N VAL A 144 -8.26 10.03 -1.47
CA VAL A 144 -8.54 8.83 -2.27
C VAL A 144 -7.38 7.84 -2.19
N LYS A 145 -6.15 8.34 -2.35
CA LYS A 145 -4.94 7.52 -2.36
C LYS A 145 -4.76 6.65 -1.09
N PRO A 146 -4.97 7.15 0.14
CA PRO A 146 -4.83 6.31 1.33
C PRO A 146 -5.85 5.16 1.39
N GLN A 147 -7.08 5.39 0.92
CA GLN A 147 -8.14 4.39 0.92
C GLN A 147 -7.89 3.31 -0.15
N ILE A 148 -7.45 3.71 -1.35
CA ILE A 148 -7.01 2.76 -2.38
C ILE A 148 -5.87 1.90 -1.83
N ASN A 149 -4.84 2.52 -1.25
CA ASN A 149 -3.71 1.79 -0.68
C ASN A 149 -4.16 0.80 0.41
N ALA A 150 -5.08 1.19 1.29
CA ALA A 150 -5.62 0.32 2.33
C ALA A 150 -6.41 -0.86 1.74
N ALA A 151 -7.20 -0.65 0.69
CA ALA A 151 -7.95 -1.69 0.00
C ALA A 151 -7.04 -2.71 -0.73
N PHE A 152 -5.93 -2.25 -1.28
CA PHE A 152 -4.94 -3.12 -1.94
C PHE A 152 -4.02 -3.86 -0.96
N THR A 153 -3.89 -3.37 0.28
CA THR A 153 -3.04 -4.00 1.31
C THR A 153 -3.35 -5.48 1.54
N PRO A 154 -4.59 -5.92 1.80
CA PRO A 154 -4.89 -7.35 1.99
C PRO A 154 -4.67 -8.19 0.73
N ILE A 155 -4.91 -7.61 -0.46
CA ILE A 155 -4.74 -8.30 -1.74
C ILE A 155 -3.25 -8.58 -1.98
N VAL A 156 -2.41 -7.55 -1.87
CA VAL A 156 -0.95 -7.69 -2.08
C VAL A 156 -0.33 -8.57 -0.99
N TYR A 157 -0.81 -8.46 0.25
CA TYR A 157 -0.35 -9.32 1.35
C TYR A 157 -0.61 -10.82 1.11
N ALA A 158 -1.66 -11.17 0.37
CA ALA A 158 -1.96 -12.58 0.05
C ALA A 158 -0.89 -13.24 -0.85
N PHE A 159 -0.09 -12.44 -1.57
CA PHE A 159 1.03 -12.92 -2.37
C PHE A 159 2.35 -12.94 -1.58
N CYS A 160 2.38 -12.37 -0.37
CA CYS A 160 3.55 -12.42 0.49
C CYS A 160 3.62 -13.74 1.26
N GLU A 161 4.85 -14.24 1.48
CA GLU A 161 5.06 -15.44 2.28
C GLU A 161 4.72 -15.20 3.76
N VAL A 162 3.66 -15.85 4.26
CA VAL A 162 3.10 -15.65 5.61
C VAL A 162 4.08 -16.02 6.72
N SER A 163 5.01 -16.94 6.45
CA SER A 163 6.06 -17.37 7.38
C SER A 163 7.01 -16.24 7.78
N SER A 164 7.26 -15.31 6.85
CA SER A 164 8.27 -14.26 6.98
C SER A 164 7.66 -12.89 7.27
N ILE A 165 6.45 -12.59 6.76
CA ILE A 165 5.83 -11.27 6.84
C ILE A 165 4.56 -11.31 7.67
N ARG A 166 4.55 -10.60 8.82
CA ARG A 166 3.34 -10.39 9.62
C ARG A 166 2.47 -9.27 9.05
N LYS A 167 1.16 -9.51 8.97
CA LYS A 167 0.16 -8.57 8.44
C LYS A 167 0.20 -7.20 9.11
N GLU A 168 0.44 -7.15 10.42
CA GLU A 168 0.50 -5.93 11.22
C GLU A 168 1.63 -4.96 10.79
N ASN A 169 2.70 -5.50 10.22
CA ASN A 169 3.90 -4.75 9.86
C ASN A 169 3.95 -4.38 8.37
N PHE A 170 3.03 -4.90 7.56
CA PHE A 170 2.97 -4.73 6.12
C PHE A 170 1.90 -3.71 5.73
N LYS A 171 2.25 -2.77 4.85
CA LYS A 171 1.30 -1.78 4.31
C LYS A 171 1.64 -1.46 2.85
N VAL A 172 0.62 -1.33 2.01
CA VAL A 172 0.79 -0.72 0.68
C VAL A 172 0.80 0.80 0.86
N ILE A 173 1.79 1.47 0.27
CA ILE A 173 1.98 2.93 0.39
C ILE A 173 1.63 3.69 -0.88
N SER A 174 1.66 3.01 -2.03
CA SER A 174 1.27 3.61 -3.29
C SER A 174 0.78 2.54 -4.25
N VAL A 175 -0.34 2.82 -4.90
CA VAL A 175 -0.82 2.07 -6.05
C VAL A 175 -0.88 3.05 -7.23
N THR A 176 -0.23 2.68 -8.31
CA THR A 176 -0.26 3.40 -9.59
C THR A 176 -1.23 2.67 -10.50
N LEU A 177 -2.38 3.29 -10.77
CA LEU A 177 -3.39 2.75 -11.68
C LEU A 177 -3.09 3.14 -13.13
N PRO A 178 -3.32 2.24 -14.09
CA PRO A 178 -3.18 2.56 -15.50
C PRO A 178 -4.20 3.61 -15.96
N SER A 179 -3.80 4.44 -16.94
CA SER A 179 -4.75 5.27 -17.69
C SER A 179 -5.63 4.36 -18.55
N ILE A 180 -6.95 4.48 -18.39
CA ILE A 180 -7.95 3.66 -19.08
C ILE A 180 -8.27 4.23 -20.48
N GLU A 181 -7.92 5.48 -20.74
CA GLU A 181 -8.30 6.21 -21.96
C GLU A 181 -7.34 5.98 -23.13
N ASN A 182 -6.04 5.88 -22.87
CA ASN A 182 -5.01 5.73 -23.90
C ASN A 182 -4.56 4.27 -24.01
N GLY A 183 -5.08 3.55 -25.01
CA GLY A 183 -4.83 2.11 -25.25
C GLY A 183 -3.40 1.70 -25.61
N GLY A 184 -2.39 2.55 -25.44
CA GLY A 184 -1.03 2.30 -25.93
C GLY A 184 -0.06 1.66 -24.91
N THR A 185 -0.05 2.14 -23.67
CA THR A 185 0.93 1.72 -22.65
C THR A 185 0.41 2.01 -21.25
N ALA A 186 -0.47 1.14 -20.76
CA ALA A 186 -1.01 1.26 -19.42
C ALA A 186 -0.08 0.50 -18.45
N PHE A 187 0.47 1.19 -17.45
CA PHE A 187 1.31 0.57 -16.42
C PHE A 187 0.55 0.49 -15.10
N PHE A 188 0.66 -0.64 -14.43
CA PHE A 188 0.19 -0.83 -13.06
C PHE A 188 1.41 -0.95 -12.15
N GLY A 189 1.39 -0.25 -11.02
CA GLY A 189 2.50 -0.28 -10.07
C GLY A 189 2.02 -0.40 -8.64
N VAL A 190 2.75 -1.16 -7.83
CA VAL A 190 2.50 -1.28 -6.40
C VAL A 190 3.80 -1.01 -5.66
N GLU A 191 3.70 -0.16 -4.64
CA GLU A 191 4.76 0.08 -3.69
C GLU A 191 4.27 -0.30 -2.29
N ALA A 192 5.00 -1.20 -1.64
CA ALA A 192 4.70 -1.65 -0.29
C ALA A 192 5.87 -1.39 0.65
N GLN A 193 5.53 -1.23 1.92
CA GLN A 193 6.48 -1.08 3.00
C GLN A 193 6.29 -2.16 4.07
N LEU A 194 7.39 -2.54 4.69
CA LEU A 194 7.45 -3.45 5.82
C LEU A 194 8.24 -2.80 6.96
N VAL A 195 7.63 -2.71 8.14
CA VAL A 195 8.30 -2.22 9.34
C VAL A 195 8.90 -3.41 10.08
N TYR A 196 10.23 -3.40 10.25
CA TYR A 196 10.95 -4.46 10.97
C TYR A 196 11.64 -3.90 12.21
N LYS A 197 11.37 -4.49 13.37
CA LYS A 197 12.03 -4.12 14.63
C LYS A 197 13.26 -5.00 14.82
N LEU A 198 14.43 -4.38 14.93
CA LEU A 198 15.69 -5.10 15.09
C LEU A 198 15.71 -5.85 16.43
N PRO A 199 16.09 -7.14 16.46
CA PRO A 199 16.16 -7.95 17.67
C PRO A 199 17.48 -7.70 18.42
N LEU A 200 17.83 -6.44 18.66
CA LEU A 200 19.05 -6.09 19.40
C LEU A 200 18.75 -5.99 20.90
N PRO A 201 19.58 -6.61 21.76
CA PRO A 201 19.45 -6.38 23.19
C PRO A 201 19.73 -4.90 23.49
N PHE A 202 18.92 -4.30 24.37
CA PHE A 202 19.03 -2.90 24.84
C PHE A 202 18.74 -1.77 23.83
N ILE A 203 18.59 -2.07 22.54
CA ILE A 203 18.39 -1.07 21.47
C ILE A 203 17.10 -1.39 20.71
N SER A 204 16.09 -0.50 20.80
CA SER A 204 14.81 -0.65 20.10
C SER A 204 14.77 0.17 18.80
N GLN A 205 15.58 -0.23 17.83
CA GLN A 205 15.61 0.43 16.51
C GLN A 205 14.68 -0.28 15.53
N THR A 206 13.98 0.49 14.71
CA THR A 206 13.08 0.00 13.67
C THR A 206 13.59 0.41 12.30
N ILE A 207 13.61 -0.53 11.36
CA ILE A 207 13.93 -0.27 9.96
C ILE A 207 12.65 -0.37 9.13
N ILE A 208 12.58 0.41 8.04
CA ILE A 208 11.46 0.37 7.09
C ILE A 208 12.02 -0.10 5.76
N LEU A 209 11.57 -1.26 5.31
CA LEU A 209 11.89 -1.81 4.00
C LEU A 209 10.81 -1.37 3.03
N LYS A 210 11.20 -0.82 1.87
CA LYS A 210 10.27 -0.42 0.81
C LYS A 210 10.61 -1.13 -0.48
N LYS A 211 9.61 -1.65 -1.17
CA LYS A 211 9.75 -2.29 -2.48
C LYS A 211 8.66 -1.82 -3.41
N LYS A 212 9.06 -1.56 -4.66
CA LYS A 212 8.21 -1.14 -5.74
C LYS A 212 8.31 -2.14 -6.89
N ALA A 213 7.18 -2.55 -7.42
CA ALA A 213 7.09 -3.26 -8.69
C ALA A 213 6.19 -2.50 -9.65
N VAL A 214 6.52 -2.58 -10.94
CA VAL A 214 5.76 -1.96 -12.03
C VAL A 214 5.66 -2.97 -13.14
N GLU A 215 4.45 -3.17 -13.65
CA GLU A 215 4.16 -4.09 -14.74
C GLU A 215 3.28 -3.42 -15.80
N ARG A 216 3.36 -3.94 -17.03
CA ARG A 216 2.46 -3.54 -18.10
C ARG A 216 1.07 -4.13 -17.81
N ALA A 217 0.08 -3.27 -17.65
CA ALA A 217 -1.30 -3.66 -17.49
C ALA A 217 -1.85 -4.14 -18.84
N TRP A 218 -2.50 -5.31 -18.81
CA TRP A 218 -3.25 -5.77 -19.96
C TRP A 218 -4.62 -5.11 -19.93
N VAL A 219 -4.76 -4.05 -20.73
CA VAL A 219 -5.99 -3.26 -20.83
C VAL A 219 -6.75 -3.58 -22.13
N GLY A 220 -6.40 -4.65 -22.84
CA GLY A 220 -6.99 -4.94 -24.16
C GLY A 220 -6.46 -4.01 -25.25
N ALA A 221 -6.18 -4.60 -26.41
CA ALA A 221 -5.78 -3.90 -27.62
C ALA A 221 -7.01 -3.31 -28.33
#